data_AF-A0A426QPV2-F1
#
_entry.id   AF-A0A426QPV2-F1
#
_cell.length_a   1.000
_cell.length_b   1.000
_cell.length_c   1.000
_cell.angle_alpha   90.00
_cell.angle_beta   90.00
_cell.angle_gamma   90.00
#
_symmetry.space_group_name_H-M   'P 1'
#
loop_
_entity.id
_entity.type
_entity.pdbx_description
1 polymer ?
#
loop_
_entity_poly.entity_id
_entity_poly.type
_entity_poly.pdbx_seq_one_letter_code
_entity_poly.pdbx_strand_id
1 'polypeptide(L)'
;MESEKPTPAPRRSSNAEHYFEHFLFGARWILAPVYLGLVGAMLILLVKFGSELWHLLSHAFSLSESEIIIGVLTLVDVALIMNLLIIIIFSGYENFVSKMDDLHSHHDRPEWMGHISFTDLKIKVIGSIVAISGIELLKSFMNVENLSDREMAWMVGIHLTFVVSGVLYAVMDRLQGKGH
;
A
#
# COMPACT_ATOMS: atom_id res chain seq x y z
N MET A 1 -37.43 -41.03 23.33
CA MET A 1 -36.93 -41.72 22.13
C MET A 1 -36.33 -40.64 21.24
N GLU A 2 -35.05 -40.35 21.44
CA GLU A 2 -34.30 -39.43 20.57
C GLU A 2 -34.01 -40.18 19.26
N SER A 3 -34.53 -39.68 18.14
CA SER A 3 -34.23 -40.23 16.82
C SER A 3 -32.80 -39.84 16.46
N GLU A 4 -31.85 -40.78 16.49
CA GLU A 4 -30.53 -40.61 15.89
C GLU A 4 -30.70 -40.26 14.40
N LYS A 5 -30.30 -39.05 14.01
CA LYS A 5 -30.17 -38.68 12.59
C LYS A 5 -28.97 -39.42 12.01
N PRO A 6 -29.08 -40.03 10.81
CA PRO A 6 -27.97 -40.74 10.20
C PRO A 6 -26.84 -39.76 9.87
N THR A 7 -25.63 -40.09 10.32
CA THR A 7 -24.38 -39.40 9.95
C THR A 7 -24.21 -39.46 8.43
N PRO A 8 -23.97 -38.34 7.73
CA PRO A 8 -23.82 -38.36 6.29
C PRO A 8 -22.56 -39.15 5.89
N ALA A 9 -22.69 -40.01 4.87
CA ALA A 9 -21.59 -40.83 4.36
C ALA A 9 -20.45 -39.96 3.77
N PRO A 10 -19.17 -40.37 3.91
CA PRO A 10 -18.04 -39.61 3.38
C PRO A 10 -18.12 -39.52 1.85
N ARG A 11 -18.06 -38.30 1.30
CA ARG A 11 -18.00 -38.07 -0.16
C ARG A 11 -16.67 -38.63 -0.69
N ARG A 12 -16.74 -39.53 -1.67
CA ARG A 12 -15.59 -40.03 -2.43
C ARG A 12 -15.05 -38.87 -3.27
N SER A 13 -13.96 -38.22 -2.85
CA SER A 13 -13.29 -37.20 -3.66
C SER A 13 -12.70 -37.85 -4.91
N SER A 14 -12.91 -37.22 -6.06
CA SER A 14 -12.38 -37.71 -7.34
C SER A 14 -10.89 -37.36 -7.44
N ASN A 15 -10.08 -38.23 -8.02
CA ASN A 15 -8.65 -37.93 -8.26
C ASN A 15 -8.46 -36.59 -8.99
N ALA A 16 -9.39 -36.22 -9.88
CA ALA A 16 -9.36 -34.94 -10.60
C ALA A 16 -9.59 -33.72 -9.68
N GLU A 17 -10.39 -33.86 -8.63
CA GLU A 17 -10.62 -32.82 -7.62
C GLU A 17 -9.33 -32.58 -6.84
N HIS A 18 -8.63 -33.66 -6.46
CA HIS A 18 -7.37 -33.54 -5.72
C HIS A 18 -6.23 -32.95 -6.55
N TYR A 19 -6.12 -33.31 -7.84
CA TYR A 19 -5.16 -32.67 -8.76
C TYR A 19 -5.47 -31.19 -8.97
N PHE A 20 -6.74 -30.84 -9.11
CA PHE A 20 -7.16 -29.45 -9.27
C PHE A 20 -6.87 -28.62 -8.00
N GLU A 21 -7.17 -29.15 -6.81
CA GLU A 21 -6.82 -28.53 -5.54
C GLU A 21 -5.30 -28.27 -5.44
N HIS A 22 -4.47 -29.29 -5.69
CA HIS A 22 -3.01 -29.15 -5.60
C HIS A 22 -2.45 -28.11 -6.58
N PHE A 23 -2.99 -28.08 -7.81
CA PHE A 23 -2.65 -27.06 -8.80
C PHE A 23 -3.03 -25.65 -8.33
N LEU A 24 -4.23 -25.50 -7.77
CA LEU A 24 -4.75 -24.21 -7.29
C LEU A 24 -3.98 -23.72 -6.05
N PHE A 25 -3.53 -24.62 -5.18
CA PHE A 25 -2.62 -24.31 -4.08
C PHE A 25 -1.23 -23.89 -4.57
N GLY A 26 -0.67 -24.57 -5.57
CA GLY A 26 0.64 -24.25 -6.15
C GLY A 26 0.66 -22.90 -6.89
N ALA A 27 -0.46 -22.49 -7.50
CA ALA A 27 -0.59 -21.23 -8.23
C ALA A 27 -0.26 -19.99 -7.37
N ARG A 28 -0.37 -20.08 -6.04
CA ARG A 28 0.01 -19.01 -5.09
C ARG A 28 1.48 -18.59 -5.24
N TRP A 29 2.37 -19.52 -5.59
CA TRP A 29 3.80 -19.24 -5.77
C TRP A 29 4.10 -18.32 -6.95
N ILE A 30 3.16 -18.12 -7.88
CA ILE A 30 3.28 -17.10 -8.95
C ILE A 30 3.39 -15.69 -8.37
N LEU A 31 2.87 -15.44 -7.16
CA LEU A 31 2.97 -14.15 -6.50
C LEU A 31 4.38 -13.88 -5.91
N ALA A 32 5.14 -14.92 -5.56
CA ALA A 32 6.48 -14.76 -5.00
C ALA A 32 7.43 -13.92 -5.90
N PRO A 33 7.56 -14.18 -7.22
CA PRO A 33 8.37 -13.32 -8.09
C PRO A 33 7.81 -11.91 -8.27
N VAL A 34 6.48 -11.71 -8.14
CA VAL A 34 5.88 -10.36 -8.15
C VAL A 34 6.39 -9.55 -6.96
N TYR A 35 6.37 -10.13 -5.75
CA TYR A 35 6.90 -9.48 -4.55
C TYR A 35 8.40 -9.21 -4.65
N LEU A 36 9.17 -10.11 -5.27
CA LEU A 36 10.59 -9.86 -5.58
C LEU A 36 10.77 -8.66 -6.52
N GLY A 37 9.93 -8.55 -7.55
CA GLY A 37 9.89 -7.39 -8.44
C GLY A 37 9.60 -6.08 -7.70
N LEU A 38 8.68 -6.11 -6.73
CA LEU A 38 8.37 -4.95 -5.87
C LEU A 38 9.56 -4.55 -4.98
N VAL A 39 10.32 -5.52 -4.45
CA VAL A 39 11.59 -5.22 -3.75
C VAL A 39 12.60 -4.58 -4.70
N GLY A 40 12.70 -5.05 -5.95
CA GLY A 40 13.50 -4.40 -6.99
C GLY A 40 13.07 -2.96 -7.26
N ALA A 41 11.77 -2.70 -7.34
CA ALA A 41 11.23 -1.35 -7.48
C ALA A 41 11.60 -0.45 -6.28
N MET A 42 11.59 -0.98 -5.06
CA MET A 42 12.07 -0.23 -3.89
C MET A 42 13.55 0.16 -4.00
N LEU A 43 14.41 -0.71 -4.54
CA LEU A 43 15.82 -0.36 -4.76
C LEU A 43 15.98 0.76 -5.79
N ILE A 44 15.17 0.75 -6.85
CA ILE A 44 15.14 1.84 -7.84
C ILE A 44 14.72 3.16 -7.18
N LEU A 45 13.67 3.14 -6.35
CA LEU A 45 13.21 4.31 -5.60
C LEU A 45 14.27 4.81 -4.61
N LEU A 46 15.02 3.91 -3.96
CA LEU A 46 16.12 4.27 -3.08
C LEU A 46 17.22 5.04 -3.84
N VAL A 47 17.58 4.59 -5.05
CA VAL A 47 18.54 5.31 -5.90
C VAL A 47 17.99 6.68 -6.31
N LYS A 48 16.71 6.77 -6.69
CA LYS A 48 16.08 8.06 -7.03
C LYS A 48 16.06 9.01 -5.84
N PHE A 49 15.72 8.53 -4.63
CA PHE A 49 15.78 9.30 -3.40
C PHE A 49 17.19 9.85 -3.15
N GLY A 50 18.21 8.99 -3.23
CA GLY A 50 19.61 9.39 -3.05
C GLY A 50 20.05 10.43 -4.08
N SER A 51 19.66 10.27 -5.34
CA SER A 51 19.95 11.24 -6.40
C SER A 51 19.31 12.60 -6.14
N GLU A 52 18.04 12.63 -5.71
CA GLU A 52 17.32 13.86 -5.42
C GLU A 52 17.90 14.58 -4.19
N LEU A 53 18.25 13.80 -3.16
CA LEU A 53 18.92 14.32 -1.97
C LEU A 53 20.28 14.93 -2.31
N TRP A 54 21.06 14.26 -3.16
CA TRP A 54 22.34 14.77 -3.61
C TRP A 54 22.19 16.06 -4.41
N HIS A 55 21.18 16.16 -5.28
CA HIS A 55 20.88 17.37 -6.03
C HIS A 55 20.58 18.55 -5.09
N LEU A 56 19.74 18.34 -4.07
CA LEU A 56 19.39 19.38 -3.11
C LEU A 56 20.57 19.81 -2.24
N LEU A 57 21.40 18.87 -1.79
CA LEU A 57 22.59 19.18 -1.00
C LEU A 57 23.64 19.93 -1.82
N SER A 58 23.86 19.53 -3.07
CA SER A 58 24.86 20.18 -3.95
C SER A 58 24.46 21.59 -4.38
N HIS A 59 23.17 21.92 -4.40
CA HIS A 59 22.64 23.22 -4.81
C HIS A 59 21.95 23.99 -3.66
N ALA A 60 22.18 23.60 -2.40
CA ALA A 60 21.46 24.15 -1.24
C ALA A 60 21.59 25.68 -1.09
N PHE A 61 22.69 26.27 -1.59
CA PHE A 61 22.93 27.72 -1.53
C PHE A 61 22.59 28.46 -2.83
N SER A 62 22.25 27.75 -3.90
CA SER A 62 21.95 28.33 -5.21
C SER A 62 20.48 28.20 -5.60
N LEU A 63 19.75 27.24 -5.04
CA LEU A 63 18.31 27.10 -5.22
C LEU A 63 17.55 28.20 -4.47
N SER A 64 16.44 28.65 -5.05
CA SER A 64 15.47 29.49 -4.37
C SER A 64 14.75 28.74 -3.25
N GLU A 65 14.13 29.47 -2.32
CA GLU A 65 13.36 28.88 -1.22
C GLU A 65 12.24 27.95 -1.74
N SER A 66 11.56 28.33 -2.83
CA SER A 66 10.50 27.50 -3.44
C SER A 66 11.06 26.19 -4.00
N GLU A 67 12.20 26.23 -4.69
CA GLU A 67 12.85 25.04 -5.23
C GLU A 67 13.32 24.08 -4.13
N ILE A 68 13.86 24.60 -3.03
CA ILE A 68 14.23 23.78 -1.86
C ILE A 68 13.00 23.06 -1.30
N ILE A 69 11.87 23.78 -1.12
CA ILE A 69 10.63 23.20 -0.62
C ILE A 69 10.11 22.11 -1.57
N ILE A 70 10.07 22.37 -2.88
CA ILE A 70 9.62 21.40 -3.90
C ILE A 70 10.50 20.14 -3.88
N GLY A 71 11.81 20.31 -3.73
CA GLY A 71 12.75 19.21 -3.58
C GLY A 71 12.48 18.35 -2.35
N VAL A 72 12.30 18.99 -1.18
CA VAL A 72 11.95 18.28 0.06
C VAL A 72 10.62 17.55 -0.08
N LEU A 73 9.59 18.17 -0.67
CA LEU A 73 8.30 17.52 -0.94
C LEU A 73 8.45 16.32 -1.87
N THR A 74 9.42 16.34 -2.80
CA THR A 74 9.73 15.20 -3.68
C THR A 74 10.39 14.06 -2.92
N LEU A 75 11.31 14.36 -2.01
CA LEU A 75 11.90 13.34 -1.13
C LEU A 75 10.85 12.68 -0.22
N VAL A 76 9.95 13.49 0.36
CA VAL A 76 8.85 12.98 1.21
C VAL A 76 7.94 12.05 0.41
N ASP A 77 7.58 12.42 -0.82
CA ASP A 77 6.74 11.60 -1.70
C ASP A 77 7.38 10.23 -1.99
N VAL A 78 8.65 10.19 -2.40
CA VAL A 78 9.37 8.93 -2.64
C VAL A 78 9.39 8.07 -1.37
N ALA A 79 9.61 8.66 -0.20
CA ALA A 79 9.59 7.94 1.07
C ALA A 79 8.19 7.37 1.41
N LEU A 80 7.12 8.12 1.12
CA LEU A 80 5.74 7.65 1.31
C LEU A 80 5.41 6.48 0.38
N ILE A 81 5.84 6.52 -0.88
CA ILE A 81 5.68 5.41 -1.82
C ILE A 81 6.43 4.16 -1.32
N MET A 82 7.66 4.32 -0.83
CA MET A 82 8.44 3.20 -0.26
C MET A 82 7.76 2.58 0.96
N ASN A 83 7.21 3.39 1.87
CA ASN A 83 6.46 2.91 3.03
C ASN A 83 5.22 2.10 2.61
N LEU A 84 4.49 2.60 1.60
CA LEU A 84 3.34 1.90 1.05
C LEU A 84 3.73 0.55 0.42
N LEU A 85 4.83 0.52 -0.34
CA LEU A 85 5.36 -0.71 -0.94
C LEU A 85 5.72 -1.75 0.11
N ILE A 86 6.39 -1.34 1.20
CA ILE A 86 6.71 -2.23 2.32
C ILE A 86 5.45 -2.90 2.85
N ILE A 87 4.41 -2.10 3.15
CA ILE A 87 3.14 -2.62 3.67
C ILE A 87 2.52 -3.62 2.68
N ILE A 88 2.49 -3.31 1.38
CA ILE A 88 1.93 -4.18 0.34
C ILE A 88 2.73 -5.48 0.20
N ILE A 89 4.06 -5.42 0.22
CA ILE A 89 4.94 -6.58 0.08
C ILE A 89 4.74 -7.54 1.25
N PHE A 90 4.88 -7.05 2.48
CA PHE A 90 4.77 -7.90 3.68
C PHE A 90 3.34 -8.44 3.84
N SER A 91 2.33 -7.57 3.76
CA SER A 91 0.93 -8.00 3.90
C SER A 91 0.51 -8.95 2.78
N GLY A 92 0.91 -8.68 1.53
CA GLY A 92 0.60 -9.56 0.40
C GLY A 92 1.28 -10.93 0.53
N TYR A 93 2.57 -10.95 0.87
CA TYR A 93 3.31 -12.19 1.00
C TYR A 93 2.79 -13.06 2.16
N GLU A 94 2.55 -12.47 3.34
CA GLU A 94 2.04 -13.17 4.52
C GLU A 94 0.65 -13.77 4.27
N ASN A 95 -0.23 -13.03 3.59
CA ASN A 95 -1.59 -13.46 3.34
C ASN A 95 -1.71 -14.52 2.23
N PHE A 96 -0.85 -14.48 1.21
CA PHE A 96 -1.05 -15.28 0.00
C PHE A 96 0.04 -16.33 -0.28
N VAL A 97 1.26 -16.16 0.21
CA VAL A 97 2.39 -17.05 -0.10
C VAL A 97 2.79 -17.88 1.11
N SER A 98 3.29 -17.25 2.17
CA SER A 98 3.74 -17.94 3.37
C SER A 98 3.58 -17.05 4.59
N LYS A 99 3.05 -17.63 5.67
CA LYS A 99 3.15 -17.01 6.98
C LYS A 99 4.62 -16.89 7.39
N MET A 100 4.94 -15.81 8.09
CA MET A 100 6.30 -15.55 8.59
C MET A 100 6.37 -15.84 10.09
N ASP A 101 5.99 -17.06 10.48
CA ASP A 101 5.79 -17.43 11.90
C ASP A 101 7.09 -17.31 12.74
N ASP A 102 8.26 -17.48 12.11
CA ASP A 102 9.57 -17.40 12.77
C ASP A 102 9.98 -15.96 13.17
N LEU A 103 9.36 -14.94 12.58
CA LEU A 103 9.65 -13.53 12.86
C LEU A 103 8.91 -12.98 14.10
N HIS A 104 8.01 -13.76 14.71
CA HIS A 104 7.27 -13.33 15.90
C HIS A 104 8.14 -13.16 17.16
N SER A 105 9.34 -13.74 17.18
CA SER A 105 10.25 -13.72 18.34
C SER A 105 11.29 -12.58 18.32
N HIS A 106 11.32 -11.76 17.26
CA HIS A 106 12.33 -10.69 17.13
C HIS A 106 11.88 -9.37 17.77
N HIS A 107 12.78 -8.79 18.59
CA HIS A 107 12.55 -7.56 19.35
C HIS A 107 12.40 -6.31 18.47
N ASP A 108 12.95 -6.31 17.25
CA ASP A 108 12.94 -5.17 16.32
C ASP A 108 11.74 -5.17 15.35
N ARG A 109 10.71 -5.98 15.65
CA ARG A 109 9.52 -6.08 14.82
C ARG A 109 8.66 -4.81 14.96
N PRO A 110 8.28 -4.14 13.86
CA PRO A 110 7.34 -3.04 13.92
C PRO A 110 5.97 -3.50 14.45
N GLU A 111 5.32 -2.73 15.33
CA GLU A 111 4.04 -3.09 15.95
C GLU A 111 2.91 -3.38 14.95
N TRP A 112 3.01 -2.84 13.73
CA TRP A 112 2.03 -3.05 12.67
C TRP A 112 2.13 -4.44 12.03
N MET A 113 3.25 -5.14 12.16
CA MET A 113 3.45 -6.46 11.56
C MET A 113 2.57 -7.47 12.33
N GLY A 114 1.74 -8.28 11.66
CA GLY A 114 0.92 -9.35 12.27
C GLY A 114 -0.50 -9.02 12.75
N HIS A 115 -0.92 -7.74 12.76
CA HIS A 115 -2.28 -7.34 13.10
C HIS A 115 -3.02 -6.62 11.97
N ILE A 116 -2.39 -6.42 10.80
CA ILE A 116 -3.02 -5.75 9.66
C ILE A 116 -3.93 -6.75 8.96
N SER A 117 -5.24 -6.62 9.16
CA SER A 117 -6.22 -7.29 8.34
C SER A 117 -6.23 -6.72 6.92
N PHE A 118 -6.78 -7.45 5.95
CA PHE A 118 -6.98 -6.95 4.59
C PHE A 118 -7.73 -5.61 4.52
N THR A 119 -8.60 -5.38 5.50
CA THR A 119 -9.40 -4.17 5.61
C THR A 119 -8.53 -3.00 6.06
N ASP A 120 -7.65 -3.22 7.04
CA ASP A 120 -6.67 -2.22 7.50
C ASP A 120 -5.69 -1.83 6.39
N LEU A 121 -5.30 -2.78 5.54
CA LEU A 121 -4.47 -2.52 4.37
C LEU A 121 -5.14 -1.54 3.41
N LYS A 122 -6.43 -1.72 3.11
CA LYS A 122 -7.17 -0.87 2.16
C LYS A 122 -7.26 0.58 2.65
N ILE A 123 -7.55 0.78 3.94
CA ILE A 123 -7.64 2.13 4.53
C ILE A 123 -6.29 2.82 4.52
N LYS A 124 -5.21 2.10 4.87
CA LYS A 124 -3.85 2.67 4.85
C LYS A 124 -3.43 3.09 3.44
N VAL A 125 -3.71 2.26 2.43
CA VAL A 125 -3.43 2.57 1.02
C VAL A 125 -4.19 3.83 0.58
N ILE A 126 -5.49 3.92 0.89
CA ILE A 126 -6.31 5.09 0.55
C ILE A 126 -5.78 6.34 1.25
N GLY A 127 -5.42 6.25 2.53
CA GLY A 127 -4.80 7.34 3.29
C GLY A 127 -3.50 7.82 2.67
N SER A 128 -2.62 6.90 2.24
CA SER A 128 -1.38 7.24 1.53
C SER A 128 -1.64 7.94 0.20
N ILE A 129 -2.61 7.49 -0.59
CA ILE A 129 -2.98 8.14 -1.88
C ILE A 129 -3.47 9.58 -1.63
N VAL A 130 -4.35 9.77 -0.65
CA VAL A 130 -4.84 11.11 -0.28
C VAL A 130 -3.69 12.01 0.15
N ALA A 131 -2.78 11.51 1.00
CA ALA A 131 -1.61 12.28 1.44
C ALA A 131 -0.67 12.66 0.29
N ILE A 132 -0.33 11.72 -0.59
CA ILE A 132 0.52 11.95 -1.78
C ILE A 132 -0.13 13.00 -2.68
N SER A 133 -1.43 12.89 -2.95
CA SER A 133 -2.14 13.87 -3.78
C SER A 133 -2.16 15.29 -3.18
N GLY A 134 -2.18 15.40 -1.85
CA GLY A 134 -2.11 16.69 -1.15
C GLY A 134 -0.72 17.31 -1.23
N ILE A 135 0.34 16.50 -1.15
CA ILE A 135 1.72 16.94 -1.35
C ILE A 135 1.90 17.47 -2.78
N GLU A 136 1.37 16.76 -3.77
CA GLU A 136 1.46 17.19 -5.17
C GLU A 136 0.69 18.49 -5.41
N LEU A 137 -0.49 18.65 -4.82
CA LEU A 137 -1.25 19.90 -4.88
C LEU A 137 -0.45 21.07 -4.26
N LEU A 138 0.23 20.83 -3.14
CA LEU A 138 1.08 21.83 -2.50
C LEU A 138 2.29 22.20 -3.37
N LYS A 139 2.96 21.23 -4.00
CA LYS A 139 4.05 21.48 -4.96
C LYS A 139 3.57 22.35 -6.12
N SER A 140 2.41 22.04 -6.69
CA SER A 140 1.84 22.81 -7.78
C SER A 140 1.45 24.22 -7.37
N PHE A 141 0.90 24.39 -6.16
CA PHE A 141 0.62 25.72 -5.61
C PHE A 141 1.91 26.56 -5.42
N MET A 142 3.01 25.96 -4.98
CA MET A 142 4.31 26.64 -4.89
C MET A 142 4.89 27.05 -6.25
N ASN A 143 4.42 26.42 -7.33
CA ASN A 143 4.80 26.71 -8.71
C ASN A 143 3.64 27.35 -9.50
N VAL A 144 2.75 28.08 -8.82
CA VAL A 144 1.49 28.60 -9.39
C VAL A 144 1.69 29.53 -10.59
N GLU A 145 2.79 30.26 -10.64
CA GLU A 145 3.10 31.17 -11.76
C GLU A 145 3.28 30.44 -13.10
N ASN A 146 3.58 29.13 -13.05
CA ASN A 146 3.79 28.29 -14.22
C ASN A 146 2.59 27.39 -14.56
N LEU A 147 1.46 27.54 -13.87
CA LEU A 147 0.25 26.74 -14.07
C LEU A 147 -0.93 27.64 -14.43
N SER A 148 -1.79 27.15 -15.32
CA SER A 148 -3.06 27.83 -15.59
C SER A 148 -4.05 27.64 -14.43
N ASP A 149 -4.92 28.63 -14.23
CA ASP A 149 -6.04 28.54 -13.26
C ASP A 149 -6.87 27.28 -13.47
N ARG A 150 -7.04 26.85 -14.73
CA ARG A 150 -7.78 25.64 -15.08
C ARG A 150 -7.07 24.38 -14.57
N GLU A 151 -5.76 24.29 -14.72
CA GLU A 151 -4.98 23.16 -14.20
C GLU A 151 -5.05 23.10 -12.68
N MET A 152 -4.82 24.23 -12.00
CA MET A 152 -4.96 24.31 -10.54
C MET A 152 -6.37 23.91 -10.07
N ALA A 153 -7.42 24.38 -10.73
CA ALA A 153 -8.80 24.02 -10.40
C ALA A 153 -9.05 22.51 -10.53
N TRP A 154 -8.52 21.86 -11.58
CA TRP A 154 -8.63 20.41 -11.74
C TRP A 154 -7.83 19.64 -10.69
N MET A 155 -6.64 20.10 -10.33
CA MET A 155 -5.84 19.47 -9.28
C MET A 155 -6.55 19.53 -7.93
N VAL A 156 -7.12 20.69 -7.56
CA VAL A 156 -7.96 20.82 -6.36
C VAL A 156 -9.18 19.89 -6.44
N GLY A 157 -9.85 19.85 -7.58
CA GLY A 157 -11.03 19.00 -7.79
C GLY A 157 -10.73 17.49 -7.63
N ILE A 158 -9.61 17.03 -8.20
CA ILE A 158 -9.15 15.64 -8.08
C ILE A 158 -8.77 15.33 -6.63
N HIS A 159 -8.02 16.22 -5.96
CA HIS A 159 -7.66 16.04 -4.56
C HIS A 159 -8.89 15.95 -3.66
N LEU A 160 -9.86 16.86 -3.83
CA LEU A 160 -11.13 16.80 -3.10
C LEU A 160 -11.89 15.50 -3.37
N THR A 161 -11.86 14.99 -4.61
CA THR A 161 -12.46 13.69 -4.94
C THR A 161 -11.81 12.55 -4.16
N PHE A 162 -10.47 12.55 -4.03
CA PHE A 162 -9.76 11.55 -3.22
C PHE A 162 -10.06 11.70 -1.73
N VAL A 163 -10.07 12.92 -1.19
CA VAL A 163 -10.42 13.18 0.22
C VAL A 163 -11.83 12.68 0.53
N VAL A 164 -12.81 13.05 -0.28
CA VAL A 164 -14.21 12.61 -0.10
C VAL A 164 -14.31 11.09 -0.20
N SER A 165 -13.69 10.48 -1.21
CA SER A 165 -13.68 9.02 -1.38
C SER A 165 -13.05 8.32 -0.17
N GLY A 166 -11.93 8.85 0.35
CA GLY A 166 -11.26 8.31 1.52
C GLY A 166 -12.08 8.44 2.80
N VAL A 167 -12.73 9.58 3.01
CA VAL A 167 -13.66 9.78 4.14
C VAL A 167 -14.84 8.81 4.05
N LEU A 168 -15.47 8.68 2.89
CA LEU A 168 -16.58 7.75 2.68
C LEU A 168 -16.17 6.31 2.96
N TYR A 169 -14.97 5.91 2.52
CA TYR A 169 -14.42 4.59 2.79
C TYR A 169 -14.18 4.36 4.29
N ALA A 170 -13.54 5.31 4.97
CA ALA A 170 -13.30 5.24 6.41
C ALA A 170 -14.62 5.20 7.23
N VAL A 171 -15.65 5.91 6.79
CA VAL A 171 -16.98 5.85 7.41
C VAL A 171 -17.62 4.49 7.18
N MET A 172 -17.58 3.96 5.95
CA MET A 172 -18.12 2.63 5.63
C MET A 172 -17.45 1.55 6.49
N ASP A 173 -16.13 1.60 6.60
CA ASP A 173 -15.36 0.66 7.40
C ASP A 173 -15.76 0.72 8.89
N ARG A 174 -15.83 1.94 9.45
CA ARG A 174 -16.26 2.15 10.84
C ARG A 174 -17.68 1.63 11.12
N LEU A 175 -18.58 1.71 10.14
CA LEU A 175 -19.94 1.18 10.27
C LEU A 175 -19.95 -0.35 10.25
N GLN A 176 -19.11 -0.99 9.44
CA GLN A 176 -18.97 -2.45 9.40
C GLN A 176 -18.32 -2.99 10.67
N GLY A 177 -17.30 -2.31 11.21
CA GLY A 177 -16.63 -2.68 12.46
C GLY A 177 -17.49 -2.54 13.73
N LYS A 178 -18.64 -1.85 13.65
CA LYS A 178 -19.62 -1.77 14.76
C LYS A 178 -20.68 -2.89 14.73
N GLY A 179 -20.65 -3.75 13.72
CA GLY A 179 -21.63 -4.83 13.51
C GLY A 179 -21.21 -6.21 14.00
N HIS A 180 -19.99 -6.36 14.54
CA HIS A 180 -19.47 -7.59 15.15
C HIS A 180 -19.10 -7.37 16.62
#